data_AF-A0AA40CKV2-F1
#
_entry.id   AF-A0AA40CKV2-F1
#
_cell.length_a   1.000
_cell.length_b   1.000
_cell.length_c   1.000
_cell.angle_alpha   90.00
_cell.angle_beta   90.00
_cell.angle_gamma   90.00
#
_symmetry.space_group_name_H-M   'P 1'
#
loop_
_entity.id
_entity.type
_entity.pdbx_description
1 polymer ?
#
loop_
_entity_poly.entity_id
_entity_poly.type
_entity_poly.pdbx_seq_one_letter_code
_entity_poly.pdbx_strand_id
1 'polypeptide(L)'
;MLQNTDLSNPELHVNDGPLAPSDVTLLRQSRADEPLEELRHRYHNEGYLFIKGLLPRADVLKAREQYFSMIERSSVLKPGSNPVDGIFDPEKDKADFAGIGANAASASSRPGGGTNSASFVDLALSAHYAPCVGADRVYVNLEGGGLIYLEHGDKLDQQFEDDFAKEAAVAGLSEEERKNSFNRNMMTTGFLADGPAGFARQHNSRWLLTAYEACDVVFHKPHMIHASSINQGPESRIRLGTDLRFVNASRPYDS
;
A
#
# COMPACT_ATOMS: atom_id res chain seq x y z
N MET A 1 11.13 20.28 -10.37
CA MET A 1 11.66 20.85 -9.12
C MET A 1 11.63 19.74 -8.08
N LEU A 2 12.75 19.45 -7.41
CA LEU A 2 12.76 18.56 -6.26
C LEU A 2 11.94 19.24 -5.17
N GLN A 3 10.79 18.69 -4.81
CA GLN A 3 10.12 19.12 -3.58
C GLN A 3 11.06 18.73 -2.44
N ASN A 4 11.53 19.73 -1.69
CA ASN A 4 12.21 19.53 -0.43
C ASN A 4 11.17 18.94 0.53
N THR A 5 11.13 17.62 0.62
CA THR A 5 10.25 16.91 1.54
C THR A 5 10.82 17.12 2.94
N ASP A 6 10.38 18.18 3.62
CA ASP A 6 10.79 18.47 4.99
C ASP A 6 10.23 17.39 5.93
N LEU A 7 11.14 16.60 6.52
CA LEU A 7 10.81 15.56 7.51
C LEU A 7 10.94 16.06 8.95
N SER A 8 11.07 17.37 9.17
CA SER A 8 11.23 17.92 10.52
C SER A 8 9.95 17.81 11.37
N ASN A 9 8.78 17.79 10.73
CA ASN A 9 7.49 17.57 11.40
C ASN A 9 6.50 16.81 10.48
N PRO A 10 6.70 15.52 10.23
CA PRO A 10 5.75 14.74 9.45
C PRO A 10 4.53 14.45 10.33
N GLU A 11 3.38 15.07 10.04
CA GLU A 11 2.08 14.70 10.62
C GLU A 11 1.60 13.37 10.01
N LEU A 12 2.41 12.32 10.16
CA LEU A 12 2.17 11.00 9.60
C LEU A 12 1.67 10.05 10.68
N HIS A 13 0.52 9.45 10.41
CA HIS A 13 -0.12 8.51 11.31
C HIS A 13 -0.22 7.13 10.67
N VAL A 14 -0.09 6.11 11.50
CA VAL A 14 -0.42 4.71 11.22
C VAL A 14 -1.48 4.25 12.22
N ASN A 15 -1.97 3.02 12.11
CA ASN A 15 -3.07 2.53 12.94
C ASN A 15 -2.74 2.49 14.44
N ASP A 16 -1.45 2.39 14.80
CA ASP A 16 -0.96 2.40 16.18
C ASP A 16 -0.41 3.75 16.65
N GLY A 17 -0.67 4.84 15.90
CA GLY A 17 -0.38 6.21 16.33
C GLY A 17 0.52 7.01 15.37
N PRO A 18 1.07 8.16 15.82
CA PRO A 18 1.97 8.96 15.00
C PRO A 18 3.35 8.30 14.84
N LEU A 19 3.97 8.53 13.69
CA LEU A 19 5.38 8.22 13.45
C LEU A 19 6.24 9.44 13.82
N ALA A 20 7.24 9.24 14.67
CA ALA A 20 8.18 10.31 14.99
C ALA A 20 9.12 10.60 13.79
N PRO A 21 9.73 11.80 13.70
CA PRO A 21 10.75 12.06 12.68
C PRO A 21 11.90 11.04 12.65
N SER A 22 12.24 10.45 13.80
CA SER A 22 13.25 9.38 13.90
C SER A 22 12.78 8.03 13.37
N ASP A 23 11.47 7.80 13.30
CA ASP A 23 10.86 6.56 12.85
C ASP A 23 10.78 6.48 11.31
N VAL A 24 11.19 7.54 10.59
CA VAL A 24 11.01 7.67 9.14
C VAL A 24 12.26 8.15 8.40
N THR A 25 12.31 7.84 7.11
CA THR A 25 13.28 8.41 6.15
C THR A 25 12.70 8.36 4.74
N LEU A 26 13.34 9.02 3.77
CA LEU A 26 12.86 9.03 2.39
C LEU A 26 13.22 7.75 1.63
N LEU A 27 12.31 7.31 0.76
CA LEU A 27 12.62 6.35 -0.31
C LEU A 27 13.70 6.95 -1.23
N ARG A 28 14.65 6.10 -1.62
CA ARG A 28 15.66 6.48 -2.60
C ARG A 28 15.09 6.41 -4.01
N GLN A 29 15.00 7.56 -4.67
CA GLN A 29 14.59 7.61 -6.07
C GLN A 29 15.63 6.97 -6.99
N SER A 30 15.16 6.10 -7.87
CA SER A 30 15.87 5.57 -9.03
C SER A 30 15.36 6.26 -10.30
N ARG A 31 16.20 6.36 -11.33
CA ARG A 31 15.80 6.96 -12.61
C ARG A 31 15.56 5.89 -13.66
N ALA A 32 14.54 6.11 -14.50
CA ALA A 32 14.19 5.19 -15.57
C ALA A 32 15.29 5.05 -16.65
N ASP A 33 16.20 6.03 -16.74
CA ASP A 33 17.34 6.04 -17.66
C ASP A 33 18.64 5.48 -17.07
N GLU A 34 18.62 4.99 -15.82
CA GLU A 34 19.76 4.27 -15.24
C GLU A 34 20.02 2.94 -15.98
N PRO A 35 21.28 2.47 -16.06
CA PRO A 35 21.59 1.17 -16.63
C PRO A 35 20.80 0.05 -15.94
N LEU A 36 20.29 -0.90 -16.71
CA LEU A 36 19.48 -2.01 -16.18
C LEU A 36 20.22 -2.83 -15.12
N GLU A 37 21.55 -2.98 -15.25
CA GLU A 37 22.39 -3.66 -14.26
C GLU A 37 22.37 -2.95 -12.90
N GLU A 38 22.45 -1.62 -12.89
CA GLU A 38 22.37 -0.80 -11.66
C GLU A 38 20.98 -0.89 -11.02
N LEU A 39 19.92 -0.81 -11.83
CA LEU A 39 18.55 -0.97 -11.35
C LEU A 39 18.34 -2.36 -10.74
N ARG A 40 18.87 -3.42 -11.37
CA ARG A 40 18.82 -4.79 -10.81
C ARG A 40 19.62 -4.89 -9.53
N HIS A 41 20.83 -4.33 -9.49
CA HIS A 41 21.66 -4.34 -8.30
C HIS A 41 20.97 -3.67 -7.11
N ARG A 42 20.36 -2.49 -7.33
CA ARG A 42 19.56 -1.80 -6.31
C ARG A 42 18.34 -2.60 -5.88
N TYR A 43 17.56 -3.11 -6.84
CA TYR A 43 16.40 -3.94 -6.54
C TYR A 43 16.78 -5.17 -5.69
N HIS A 44 17.90 -5.82 -5.98
CA HIS A 44 18.37 -6.97 -5.21
C HIS A 44 18.86 -6.60 -3.81
N ASN A 45 19.52 -5.46 -3.64
CA ASN A 45 20.12 -5.05 -2.36
C ASN A 45 19.15 -4.34 -1.42
N GLU A 46 18.34 -3.43 -1.97
CA GLU A 46 17.40 -2.58 -1.24
C GLU A 46 15.98 -3.19 -1.23
N GLY A 47 15.67 -4.13 -2.14
CA GLY A 47 14.39 -4.82 -2.23
C GLY A 47 13.29 -4.03 -2.96
N TYR A 48 13.60 -2.82 -3.44
CA TYR A 48 12.66 -1.99 -4.20
C TYR A 48 13.35 -1.10 -5.25
N LEU A 49 12.55 -0.52 -6.13
CA LEU A 49 12.88 0.59 -7.02
C LEU A 49 11.74 1.61 -6.99
N PHE A 50 12.02 2.84 -6.61
CA PHE A 50 11.08 3.96 -6.68
C PHE A 50 11.41 4.85 -7.88
N ILE A 51 10.52 4.91 -8.87
CA ILE A 51 10.72 5.67 -10.11
C ILE A 51 9.59 6.67 -10.27
N LYS A 52 9.93 7.96 -10.32
CA LYS A 52 8.94 9.04 -10.51
C LYS A 52 8.56 9.19 -11.98
N GLY A 53 7.27 9.48 -12.23
CA GLY A 53 6.78 9.82 -13.57
C GLY A 53 6.97 8.73 -14.64
N LEU A 54 6.99 7.46 -14.25
CA LEU A 54 7.23 6.34 -15.17
C LEU A 54 6.06 6.11 -16.12
N LEU A 55 4.84 6.30 -15.64
CA LEU A 55 3.63 6.07 -16.43
C LEU A 55 3.20 7.33 -17.21
N PRO A 56 2.56 7.19 -18.39
CA PRO A 56 2.00 8.34 -19.10
C PRO A 56 0.90 9.02 -18.28
N ARG A 57 1.07 10.31 -18.00
CA ARG A 57 0.15 11.06 -17.14
C ARG A 57 -1.28 11.11 -17.64
N ALA A 58 -1.48 11.22 -18.95
CA ALA A 58 -2.82 11.23 -19.53
C ALA A 58 -3.57 9.93 -19.25
N ASP A 59 -2.88 8.78 -19.33
CA ASP A 59 -3.50 7.47 -19.11
C ASP A 59 -3.85 7.26 -17.64
N VAL A 60 -2.94 7.63 -16.72
CA VAL A 60 -3.19 7.55 -15.27
C VAL A 60 -4.35 8.45 -14.84
N LEU A 61 -4.44 9.67 -15.35
CA LEU A 61 -5.55 10.57 -15.02
C LEU A 61 -6.88 10.08 -15.60
N LYS A 62 -6.86 9.49 -16.80
CA LYS A 62 -8.05 8.90 -17.42
C LYS A 62 -8.57 7.69 -16.63
N ALA A 63 -7.69 6.79 -16.21
CA ALA A 63 -8.08 5.63 -15.41
C ALA A 63 -8.58 6.05 -14.01
N ARG A 64 -7.92 7.01 -13.36
CA ARG A 64 -8.42 7.66 -12.13
C ARG A 64 -9.82 8.24 -12.29
N GLU A 65 -10.05 9.02 -13.36
CA GLU A 65 -11.38 9.59 -13.65
C GLU A 65 -12.43 8.50 -13.81
N GLN A 66 -12.12 7.47 -14.62
CA GLN A 66 -13.03 6.34 -14.85
C GLN A 66 -13.38 5.62 -13.55
N TYR A 67 -12.40 5.36 -12.69
CA TYR A 67 -12.63 4.73 -11.38
C TYR A 67 -13.60 5.56 -10.54
N PHE A 68 -13.35 6.86 -10.38
CA PHE A 68 -14.20 7.73 -9.59
C PHE A 68 -15.60 7.91 -10.18
N SER A 69 -15.74 7.96 -11.50
CA SER A 69 -17.05 7.96 -12.16
C SER A 69 -17.84 6.68 -11.91
N MET A 70 -17.19 5.53 -11.75
CA MET A 70 -17.88 4.27 -11.41
C MET A 70 -18.43 4.29 -9.99
N ILE A 71 -17.70 4.87 -9.04
CA ILE A 71 -18.09 4.91 -7.63
C ILE A 71 -18.87 6.17 -7.24
N GLU A 72 -19.01 7.16 -8.12
CA GLU A 72 -19.74 8.41 -7.86
C GLU A 72 -21.16 8.16 -7.33
N ARG A 73 -21.83 7.12 -7.82
CA ARG A 73 -23.19 6.74 -7.38
C ARG A 73 -23.29 6.30 -5.93
N SER A 74 -22.18 5.98 -5.26
CA SER A 74 -22.18 5.72 -3.81
C SER A 74 -22.30 7.00 -2.97
N SER A 75 -22.27 8.18 -3.60
CA SER A 75 -22.19 9.49 -2.93
C SER A 75 -20.90 9.71 -2.14
N VAL A 76 -19.83 8.96 -2.44
CA VAL A 76 -18.51 9.15 -1.80
C VAL A 76 -17.84 10.46 -2.22
N LEU A 77 -18.15 10.95 -3.41
CA LEU A 77 -17.58 12.18 -3.96
C LEU A 77 -18.42 13.40 -3.59
N LYS A 78 -17.72 14.50 -3.29
CA LYS A 78 -18.34 15.80 -3.05
C LYS A 78 -19.19 16.21 -4.26
N PRO A 79 -20.49 16.52 -4.10
CA PRO A 79 -21.33 16.96 -5.20
C PRO A 79 -20.74 18.16 -5.95
N GLY A 80 -20.72 18.08 -7.28
CA GLY A 80 -20.20 19.13 -8.17
C GLY A 80 -18.68 19.19 -8.29
N SER A 81 -17.93 18.26 -7.68
CA SER A 81 -16.50 18.08 -7.96
C SER A 81 -16.27 17.26 -9.24
N ASN A 82 -15.10 17.40 -9.87
CA ASN A 82 -14.74 16.53 -11.00
C ASN A 82 -14.32 15.16 -10.46
N PRO A 83 -14.78 14.04 -11.06
CA PRO A 83 -14.40 12.70 -10.60
C PRO A 83 -12.89 12.49 -10.50
N VAL A 84 -12.12 13.00 -11.47
CA VAL A 84 -10.64 12.91 -11.46
C VAL A 84 -9.98 13.53 -10.23
N ASP A 85 -10.61 14.52 -9.58
CA ASP A 85 -10.06 15.14 -8.38
C ASP A 85 -10.18 14.21 -7.16
N GLY A 86 -11.21 13.34 -7.14
CA GLY A 86 -11.46 12.38 -6.07
C GLY A 86 -11.69 13.04 -4.72
N ILE A 87 -12.47 14.14 -4.66
CA ILE A 87 -12.74 14.86 -3.41
C ILE A 87 -13.84 14.14 -2.64
N PHE A 88 -13.54 13.73 -1.41
CA PHE A 88 -14.52 13.13 -0.51
C PHE A 88 -15.59 14.14 -0.10
N ASP A 89 -16.85 13.70 -0.01
CA ASP A 89 -17.95 14.52 0.51
C ASP A 89 -17.87 14.62 2.05
N PRO A 90 -17.53 15.79 2.62
CA PRO A 90 -17.36 15.94 4.07
C PRO A 90 -18.67 15.76 4.87
N GLU A 91 -19.83 15.79 4.21
CA GLU A 91 -21.13 15.52 4.83
C GLU A 91 -21.38 14.02 5.05
N LYS A 92 -20.45 13.16 4.63
CA LYS A 92 -20.53 11.70 4.77
C LYS A 92 -19.59 11.18 5.85
N ASP A 93 -19.98 10.06 6.46
CA ASP A 93 -19.10 9.36 7.40
C ASP A 93 -18.05 8.54 6.63
N LYS A 94 -16.77 8.75 6.93
CA LYS A 94 -15.66 7.98 6.34
C LYS A 94 -15.78 6.48 6.63
N ALA A 95 -16.42 6.09 7.73
CA ALA A 95 -16.64 4.70 8.10
C ALA A 95 -17.54 3.95 7.10
N ASP A 96 -18.36 4.66 6.32
CA ASP A 96 -19.22 4.07 5.29
C ASP A 96 -18.46 3.69 4.01
N PHE A 97 -17.22 4.15 3.85
CA PHE A 97 -16.41 4.01 2.63
C PHE A 97 -15.06 3.35 2.90
N ALA A 98 -15.05 2.32 3.74
CA ALA A 98 -13.85 1.54 4.01
C ALA A 98 -13.28 0.95 2.71
N GLY A 99 -12.01 1.24 2.43
CA GLY A 99 -11.33 0.76 1.23
C GLY A 99 -11.21 -0.76 1.20
N ILE A 100 -11.28 -1.35 0.00
CA ILE A 100 -11.03 -2.77 -0.21
C ILE A 100 -9.54 -3.03 0.11
N GLY A 101 -9.26 -3.91 1.06
CA GLY A 101 -7.90 -4.17 1.57
C GLY A 101 -7.47 -3.33 2.78
N ALA A 102 -8.27 -2.33 3.18
CA ALA A 102 -8.11 -1.69 4.48
C ALA A 102 -8.83 -2.54 5.53
N ASN A 103 -8.11 -2.92 6.58
CA ASN A 103 -8.67 -3.69 7.69
C ASN A 103 -9.65 -2.80 8.47
N ALA A 104 -10.90 -2.70 8.02
CA ALA A 104 -11.96 -2.17 8.85
C ALA A 104 -12.07 -3.12 10.04
N ALA A 105 -11.63 -2.66 11.20
CA ALA A 105 -11.80 -3.33 12.48
C ALA A 105 -13.31 -3.45 12.81
N SER A 106 -13.99 -4.34 12.10
CA SER A 106 -15.28 -4.90 12.47
C SER A 106 -15.34 -6.31 11.89
N ALA A 107 -14.63 -7.24 12.52
CA ALA A 107 -15.01 -8.64 12.45
C ALA A 107 -16.51 -8.72 12.79
N SER A 108 -17.33 -9.23 11.85
CA SER A 108 -18.78 -9.51 11.90
C SER A 108 -19.75 -8.63 11.10
N SER A 109 -19.28 -7.71 10.25
CA SER A 109 -20.16 -7.10 9.24
C SER A 109 -19.34 -6.77 7.99
N ARG A 110 -19.95 -6.84 6.81
CA ARG A 110 -19.37 -6.25 5.58
C ARG A 110 -18.76 -4.87 5.91
N PRO A 111 -17.64 -4.46 5.29
CA PRO A 111 -17.11 -3.12 5.48
C PRO A 111 -18.24 -2.09 5.26
N GLY A 112 -18.49 -1.28 6.29
CA GLY A 112 -19.55 -0.28 6.35
C GLY A 112 -20.89 -0.81 6.88
N GLY A 113 -21.27 -0.36 8.07
CA GLY A 113 -22.58 -0.60 8.69
C GLY A 113 -23.64 0.44 8.30
N GLY A 114 -23.30 1.45 7.51
CA GLY A 114 -24.24 2.48 7.05
C GLY A 114 -25.03 2.09 5.80
N THR A 115 -26.08 2.85 5.50
CA THR A 115 -27.01 2.58 4.38
C THR A 115 -26.36 2.72 2.98
N ASN A 116 -25.18 3.34 2.88
CA ASN A 116 -24.43 3.54 1.64
C ASN A 116 -23.26 2.55 1.44
N SER A 117 -22.96 1.71 2.43
CA SER A 117 -21.77 0.86 2.40
C SER A 117 -21.84 -0.27 1.37
N ALA A 118 -23.01 -0.88 1.23
CA ALA A 118 -23.24 -1.97 0.29
C ALA A 118 -23.03 -1.50 -1.16
N SER A 119 -23.52 -0.30 -1.50
CA SER A 119 -23.35 0.25 -2.85
C SER A 119 -21.90 0.66 -3.12
N PHE A 120 -21.19 1.23 -2.14
CA PHE A 120 -19.78 1.57 -2.31
C PHE A 120 -18.91 0.33 -2.52
N VAL A 121 -19.01 -0.68 -1.67
CA VAL A 121 -18.20 -1.90 -1.77
C VAL A 121 -18.47 -2.63 -3.08
N ASP A 122 -19.74 -2.76 -3.50
CA ASP A 122 -20.10 -3.43 -4.75
C ASP A 122 -19.60 -2.66 -5.99
N LEU A 123 -19.68 -1.32 -5.97
CA LEU A 123 -19.17 -0.47 -7.06
C LEU A 123 -17.64 -0.48 -7.09
N ALA A 124 -16.99 -0.42 -5.93
CA ALA A 124 -15.54 -0.49 -5.83
C ALA A 124 -15.03 -1.86 -6.33
N LEU A 125 -15.66 -2.97 -5.94
CA LEU A 125 -15.32 -4.30 -6.48
C LEU A 125 -15.51 -4.36 -7.99
N SER A 126 -16.63 -3.85 -8.49
CA SER A 126 -16.89 -3.80 -9.94
C SER A 126 -15.84 -2.98 -10.70
N ALA A 127 -15.38 -1.88 -10.11
CA ALA A 127 -14.29 -1.07 -10.68
C ALA A 127 -12.96 -1.83 -10.70
N HIS A 128 -12.64 -2.62 -9.68
CA HIS A 128 -11.40 -3.43 -9.64
C HIS A 128 -11.36 -4.51 -10.73
N TYR A 129 -12.51 -5.06 -11.14
CA TYR A 129 -12.58 -6.04 -12.24
C TYR A 129 -12.79 -5.42 -13.63
N ALA A 130 -12.90 -4.09 -13.71
CA ALA A 130 -13.05 -3.41 -14.99
C ALA A 130 -11.71 -3.41 -15.77
N PRO A 131 -11.73 -3.63 -17.11
CA PRO A 131 -10.50 -3.76 -17.91
C PRO A 131 -9.53 -2.58 -17.85
N CYS A 132 -9.97 -1.40 -17.39
CA CYS A 132 -9.20 -0.16 -17.43
C CYS A 132 -8.48 0.21 -16.11
N VAL A 133 -8.71 -0.50 -14.99
CA VAL A 133 -8.23 -0.09 -13.65
C VAL A 133 -6.89 -0.74 -13.25
N GLY A 134 -6.37 -1.64 -14.08
CA GLY A 134 -5.13 -2.37 -13.82
C GLY A 134 -3.83 -1.56 -13.89
N ALA A 135 -3.85 -0.24 -14.03
CA ALA A 135 -2.62 0.54 -14.24
C ALA A 135 -2.66 1.95 -13.59
N ASP A 136 -2.99 2.04 -12.29
CA ASP A 136 -3.08 3.33 -11.59
C ASP A 136 -2.11 3.47 -10.43
N ARG A 137 -1.22 4.48 -10.49
CA ARG A 137 -0.63 5.06 -9.27
C ARG A 137 -0.73 6.57 -9.28
N VAL A 138 -1.17 7.08 -8.13
CA VAL A 138 -1.96 8.29 -7.91
C VAL A 138 -1.18 9.29 -7.05
N TYR A 139 -1.62 10.54 -7.11
CA TYR A 139 -1.16 11.68 -6.32
C TYR A 139 -1.38 11.48 -4.82
N VAL A 140 -0.29 11.48 -4.02
CA VAL A 140 -0.35 11.44 -2.56
C VAL A 140 0.74 12.36 -2.01
N ASN A 141 0.37 13.54 -1.53
CA ASN A 141 1.26 14.32 -0.66
C ASN A 141 1.51 13.54 0.64
N LEU A 142 2.55 13.85 1.41
CA LEU A 142 2.92 13.05 2.60
C LEU A 142 1.74 12.81 3.55
N GLU A 143 1.00 13.86 3.88
CA GLU A 143 -0.17 13.82 4.78
C GLU A 143 -1.37 13.07 4.18
N GLY A 144 -1.41 12.94 2.85
CA GLY A 144 -2.38 12.12 2.11
C GLY A 144 -2.23 10.61 2.37
N GLY A 145 -1.21 10.23 3.13
CA GLY A 145 -0.84 8.87 3.47
C GLY A 145 -0.01 8.23 2.37
N GLY A 146 -0.19 6.92 2.16
CA GLY A 146 0.48 6.17 1.10
C GLY A 146 0.98 4.82 1.60
N LEU A 147 1.68 4.11 0.71
CA LEU A 147 2.46 2.95 1.11
C LEU A 147 3.80 3.42 1.66
N ILE A 148 4.13 2.90 2.83
CA ILE A 148 5.44 3.02 3.48
C ILE A 148 6.12 1.65 3.48
N TYR A 149 7.43 1.63 3.32
CA TYR A 149 8.23 0.41 3.24
C TYR A 149 9.20 0.36 4.40
N LEU A 150 9.44 -0.80 5.00
CA LEU A 150 10.40 -0.89 6.11
C LEU A 150 11.83 -0.92 5.57
N GLU A 151 12.72 -0.13 6.16
CA GLU A 151 14.15 -0.17 5.85
C GLU A 151 14.69 -1.59 6.13
N HIS A 152 15.31 -2.19 5.12
CA HIS A 152 15.76 -3.60 5.12
C HIS A 152 14.64 -4.66 5.30
N GLY A 153 13.37 -4.28 5.06
CA GLY A 153 12.21 -5.16 5.23
C GLY A 153 12.31 -6.48 4.46
N ASP A 154 12.81 -6.43 3.22
CA ASP A 154 13.06 -7.62 2.38
C ASP A 154 13.90 -8.70 3.10
N LYS A 155 15.01 -8.30 3.71
CA LYS A 155 15.92 -9.23 4.39
C LYS A 155 15.35 -9.71 5.73
N LEU A 156 14.64 -8.82 6.43
CA LEU A 156 14.01 -9.14 7.71
C LEU A 156 12.92 -10.20 7.54
N ASP A 157 12.07 -10.07 6.52
CA ASP A 157 11.01 -11.04 6.25
C ASP A 157 11.56 -12.40 5.80
N GLN A 158 12.58 -12.40 4.93
CA GLN A 158 13.30 -13.64 4.58
C GLN A 158 13.87 -14.34 5.83
N GLN A 159 14.41 -13.58 6.79
CA GLN A 159 14.90 -14.14 8.05
C GLN A 159 13.77 -14.76 8.88
N PHE A 160 12.58 -14.14 8.92
CA PHE A 160 11.42 -14.72 9.58
C PHE A 160 10.95 -16.02 8.92
N GLU A 161 10.88 -16.05 7.59
CA GLU A 161 10.53 -17.27 6.86
C GLU A 161 11.55 -18.39 7.15
N ASP A 162 12.84 -18.08 7.15
CA ASP A 162 13.92 -19.02 7.45
C ASP A 162 13.86 -19.54 8.89
N ASP A 163 13.59 -18.69 9.87
CA ASP A 163 13.51 -19.09 11.28
C ASP A 163 12.26 -19.91 11.56
N PHE A 164 11.11 -19.50 11.01
CA PHE A 164 9.90 -20.31 11.05
C PHE A 164 10.12 -21.68 10.39
N ALA A 165 10.87 -21.71 9.29
CA ALA A 165 11.18 -22.96 8.60
C ALA A 165 11.99 -23.93 9.46
N LYS A 166 13.01 -23.41 10.16
CA LYS A 166 13.86 -24.20 11.07
C LYS A 166 13.04 -24.72 12.25
N GLU A 167 12.23 -23.86 12.87
CA GLU A 167 11.38 -24.25 14.00
C GLU A 167 10.35 -25.32 13.60
N ALA A 168 9.71 -25.17 12.44
CA ALA A 168 8.77 -26.15 11.91
C ALA A 168 9.45 -27.51 11.65
N ALA A 169 10.67 -27.51 11.12
CA ALA A 169 11.45 -28.72 10.91
C ALA A 169 11.82 -29.40 12.24
N VAL A 170 12.21 -28.63 13.26
CA VAL A 170 12.48 -29.15 14.62
C VAL A 170 11.22 -29.73 15.25
N ALA A 171 10.06 -29.10 15.03
CA ALA A 171 8.76 -29.59 15.48
C ALA A 171 8.26 -30.83 14.71
N GLY A 172 9.00 -31.29 13.68
CA GLY A 172 8.66 -32.48 12.90
C GLY A 172 7.53 -32.28 11.89
N LEU A 173 7.20 -31.03 11.54
CA LEU A 173 6.18 -30.74 10.52
C LEU A 173 6.68 -31.13 9.13
N SER A 174 5.81 -31.73 8.33
CA SER A 174 6.09 -31.98 6.91
C SER A 174 6.17 -30.67 6.12
N GLU A 175 6.75 -30.72 4.91
CA GLU A 175 6.88 -29.54 4.05
C GLU A 175 5.51 -28.91 3.70
N GLU A 176 4.47 -29.73 3.52
CA GLU A 176 3.10 -29.25 3.28
C GLU A 176 2.48 -28.61 4.53
N GLU A 177 2.71 -29.19 5.71
CA GLU A 177 2.22 -28.62 6.97
C GLU A 177 2.91 -27.31 7.31
N ARG A 178 4.19 -27.15 6.96
CA ARG A 178 4.95 -25.91 7.12
C ARG A 178 4.37 -24.79 6.28
N LYS A 179 4.13 -25.03 4.98
CA LYS A 179 3.51 -24.07 4.05
C LYS A 179 2.12 -23.66 4.52
N ASN A 180 1.31 -24.63 4.95
CA ASN A 180 -0.05 -24.35 5.43
C ASN A 180 -0.08 -23.69 6.81
N SER A 181 0.85 -23.99 7.71
CA SER A 181 0.89 -23.39 9.06
C SER A 181 1.40 -21.95 9.04
N PHE A 182 2.40 -21.64 8.20
CA PHE A 182 2.84 -20.27 7.95
C PHE A 182 1.70 -19.44 7.36
N ASN A 183 1.08 -19.95 6.28
CA ASN A 183 -0.07 -19.31 5.66
C ASN A 183 -1.22 -19.17 6.65
N ARG A 184 -1.55 -20.18 7.46
CA ARG A 184 -2.64 -20.09 8.43
C ARG A 184 -2.35 -19.08 9.54
N ASN A 185 -1.14 -19.04 10.10
CA ASN A 185 -0.79 -18.04 11.12
C ASN A 185 -0.81 -16.62 10.55
N MET A 186 -0.23 -16.40 9.36
CA MET A 186 -0.34 -15.12 8.63
C MET A 186 -1.79 -14.80 8.24
N MET A 187 -2.64 -15.80 7.95
CA MET A 187 -4.06 -15.61 7.62
C MET A 187 -4.97 -15.43 8.83
N THR A 188 -4.50 -15.74 10.06
CA THR A 188 -5.34 -15.59 11.27
C THR A 188 -5.38 -14.14 11.74
N THR A 189 -4.28 -13.38 11.57
CA THR A 189 -4.25 -11.94 11.84
C THR A 189 -4.15 -11.10 10.57
N GLY A 190 -3.46 -11.56 9.52
CA GLY A 190 -3.16 -10.79 8.31
C GLY A 190 -1.96 -9.85 8.44
N PHE A 191 -1.28 -9.83 9.60
CA PHE A 191 -0.23 -8.85 9.93
C PHE A 191 0.96 -9.48 10.62
N LEU A 192 2.14 -8.89 10.37
CA LEU A 192 3.38 -9.20 11.08
C LEU A 192 3.38 -8.69 12.54
N ALA A 193 2.56 -7.68 12.85
CA ALA A 193 2.47 -7.07 14.18
C ALA A 193 1.16 -6.27 14.38
N ASP A 194 0.91 -5.83 15.61
CA ASP A 194 -0.25 -5.02 15.99
C ASP A 194 -0.27 -3.63 15.30
N GLY A 195 0.91 -3.08 14.99
CA GLY A 195 1.00 -1.84 14.22
C GLY A 195 2.41 -1.46 13.75
N PRO A 196 2.52 -0.63 12.69
CA PRO A 196 3.78 -0.25 12.08
C PRO A 196 4.74 0.51 13.00
N ALA A 197 4.24 1.41 13.86
CA ALA A 197 5.12 2.23 14.70
C ALA A 197 5.83 1.38 15.77
N GLY A 198 5.10 0.48 16.43
CA GLY A 198 5.67 -0.49 17.37
C GLY A 198 6.65 -1.45 16.68
N PHE A 199 6.29 -1.93 15.50
CA PHE A 199 7.12 -2.87 14.74
C PHE A 199 8.49 -2.28 14.37
N ALA A 200 8.52 -1.06 13.81
CA ALA A 200 9.78 -0.40 13.48
C ALA A 200 10.69 -0.21 14.70
N ARG A 201 10.14 0.17 15.85
CA ARG A 201 10.90 0.34 17.11
C ARG A 201 11.45 -0.99 17.62
N GLN A 202 10.67 -2.06 17.59
CA GLN A 202 11.09 -3.40 18.00
C GLN A 202 12.28 -3.89 17.16
N HIS A 203 12.30 -3.57 15.88
CA HIS A 203 13.34 -3.99 14.94
C HIS A 203 14.44 -2.94 14.70
N ASN A 204 14.43 -1.83 15.45
CA ASN A 204 15.36 -0.71 15.31
C ASN A 204 15.52 -0.27 13.83
N SER A 205 14.38 -0.16 13.15
CA SER A 205 14.29 0.19 11.73
C SER A 205 13.41 1.43 11.55
N ARG A 206 13.37 1.96 10.32
CA ARG A 206 12.63 3.15 9.95
C ARG A 206 11.71 2.87 8.78
N TRP A 207 10.63 3.63 8.67
CA TRP A 207 9.73 3.59 7.54
C TRP A 207 10.21 4.52 6.42
N LEU A 208 10.44 3.95 5.24
CA LEU A 208 10.73 4.62 4.00
C LEU A 208 9.44 5.19 3.40
N LEU A 209 9.45 6.48 3.05
CA LEU A 209 8.30 7.18 2.50
C LEU A 209 8.67 8.19 1.42
N THR A 210 7.68 8.67 0.67
CA THR A 210 7.85 9.74 -0.30
C THR A 210 6.54 10.48 -0.50
N ALA A 211 6.61 11.73 -0.95
CA ALA A 211 5.46 12.40 -1.55
C ALA A 211 5.27 11.82 -2.96
N TYR A 212 4.28 10.94 -3.10
CA TYR A 212 3.94 10.33 -4.38
C TYR A 212 3.23 11.34 -5.27
N GLU A 213 3.59 11.36 -6.54
CA GLU A 213 2.79 12.00 -7.56
C GLU A 213 2.11 10.93 -8.41
N ALA A 214 1.00 11.30 -9.06
CA ALA A 214 0.42 10.45 -10.08
C ALA A 214 1.51 10.11 -11.11
N CYS A 215 1.55 8.85 -11.54
CA CYS A 215 2.56 8.23 -12.43
C CYS A 215 3.84 7.73 -11.77
N ASP A 216 4.02 7.95 -10.47
CA ASP A 216 5.13 7.35 -9.73
C ASP A 216 4.89 5.85 -9.51
N VAL A 217 5.93 5.05 -9.65
CA VAL A 217 5.86 3.59 -9.50
C VAL A 217 6.89 3.12 -8.49
N VAL A 218 6.47 2.19 -7.63
CA VAL A 218 7.38 1.43 -6.78
C VAL A 218 7.28 -0.03 -7.18
N PHE A 219 8.40 -0.58 -7.65
CA PHE A 219 8.59 -2.01 -7.74
C PHE A 219 9.19 -2.47 -6.42
N HIS A 220 8.70 -3.56 -5.83
CA HIS A 220 9.32 -4.15 -4.65
C HIS A 220 9.29 -5.68 -4.76
N LYS A 221 10.14 -6.34 -3.97
CA LYS A 221 10.13 -7.80 -3.85
C LYS A 221 8.91 -8.29 -3.06
N PRO A 222 8.52 -9.56 -3.21
CA PRO A 222 7.44 -10.16 -2.42
C PRO A 222 7.65 -10.03 -0.91
N HIS A 223 8.89 -10.25 -0.44
CA HIS A 223 9.29 -10.15 0.97
C HIS A 223 9.40 -8.72 1.52
N MET A 224 9.13 -7.70 0.70
CA MET A 224 9.26 -6.33 1.17
C MET A 224 8.14 -6.02 2.19
N ILE A 225 8.52 -5.87 3.46
CA ILE A 225 7.60 -5.41 4.52
C ILE A 225 7.13 -3.99 4.21
N HIS A 226 5.82 -3.82 4.15
CA HIS A 226 5.17 -2.54 3.87
C HIS A 226 3.89 -2.36 4.68
N ALA A 227 3.50 -1.11 4.87
CA ALA A 227 2.28 -0.73 5.56
C ALA A 227 1.61 0.47 4.86
N SER A 228 0.39 0.80 5.28
CA SER A 228 -0.30 2.01 4.87
C SER A 228 -0.30 3.04 5.98
N SER A 229 0.03 4.29 5.67
CA SER A 229 -0.27 5.42 6.55
C SER A 229 -1.72 5.88 6.38
N ILE A 230 -2.25 6.53 7.41
CA ILE A 230 -3.59 7.11 7.44
C ILE A 230 -3.58 8.40 6.60
N ASN A 231 -4.60 8.56 5.76
CA ASN A 231 -4.80 9.79 5.00
C ASN A 231 -5.43 10.87 5.90
N GLN A 232 -4.63 11.87 6.26
CA GLN A 232 -5.05 13.05 7.01
C GLN A 232 -4.93 14.33 6.19
N GLY A 233 -4.75 14.20 4.87
CA GLY A 233 -4.56 15.34 3.97
C GLY A 233 -5.70 16.36 4.10
N PRO A 234 -5.39 17.66 4.24
CA PRO A 234 -6.38 18.69 4.55
C PRO A 234 -7.35 18.97 3.39
N GLU A 235 -7.03 18.50 2.18
CA GLU A 235 -7.82 18.74 0.97
C GLU A 235 -9.00 17.75 0.79
N SER A 236 -9.24 16.86 1.75
CA SER A 236 -10.26 15.80 1.66
C SER A 236 -10.13 14.94 0.39
N ARG A 237 -8.93 14.79 -0.15
CA ARG A 237 -8.68 13.97 -1.33
C ARG A 237 -8.67 12.50 -0.95
N ILE A 238 -9.42 11.70 -1.69
CA ILE A 238 -9.40 10.25 -1.60
C ILE A 238 -8.09 9.75 -2.21
N ARG A 239 -7.33 9.00 -1.40
CA ARG A 239 -6.17 8.24 -1.84
C ARG A 239 -6.66 7.01 -2.60
N LEU A 240 -6.30 6.93 -3.87
CA LEU A 240 -6.50 5.75 -4.70
C LEU A 240 -5.11 5.19 -5.02
N GLY A 241 -4.96 3.89 -5.23
CA GLY A 241 -3.71 3.30 -5.69
C GLY A 241 -3.95 1.87 -6.14
N THR A 242 -3.20 1.43 -7.14
CA THR A 242 -3.24 0.04 -7.62
C THR A 242 -1.93 -0.67 -7.32
N ASP A 243 -2.03 -1.95 -7.01
CA ASP A 243 -0.92 -2.89 -6.96
C ASP A 243 -1.10 -3.97 -8.04
N LEU A 244 -0.02 -4.20 -8.78
CA LEU A 244 0.09 -5.30 -9.73
C LEU A 244 1.17 -6.25 -9.24
N ARG A 245 0.96 -7.54 -9.48
CA ARG A 245 1.90 -8.59 -9.12
C ARG A 245 2.38 -9.28 -10.39
N PHE A 246 3.70 -9.38 -10.53
CA PHE A 246 4.33 -10.10 -11.62
C PHE A 246 4.83 -11.44 -11.07
N VAL A 247 4.36 -12.53 -11.65
CA VAL A 247 4.69 -13.89 -11.22
C VAL A 247 5.40 -14.61 -12.35
N ASN A 248 6.36 -15.47 -11.99
CA ASN A 248 7.00 -16.33 -12.96
C ASN A 248 6.16 -17.60 -13.17
N ALA A 249 5.44 -17.67 -14.28
CA ALA A 249 4.56 -18.80 -14.60
C ALA A 249 5.27 -20.18 -14.67
N SER A 250 6.61 -20.20 -14.74
CA SER A 250 7.40 -21.44 -14.68
C SER A 250 7.69 -21.94 -13.26
N ARG A 251 7.40 -21.12 -12.23
CA ARG A 251 7.60 -21.46 -10.82
C ARG A 251 6.28 -21.97 -10.21
N PRO A 252 6.34 -22.93 -9.28
CA PRO A 252 5.16 -23.49 -8.63
C PRO A 252 4.50 -22.54 -7.62
N TYR A 253 5.20 -21.49 -7.18
CA TYR A 253 4.73 -20.47 -6.25
C TYR A 253 5.47 -19.16 -6.49
N ASP A 254 4.88 -18.07 -5.99
CA ASP A 254 5.47 -16.74 -5.99
C ASP A 254 6.65 -16.73 -5.00
N SER A 255 7.84 -16.39 -5.48
CA SER A 255 9.09 -16.35 -4.70
C SER A 255 9.87 -15.09 -5.00
#